data_AF-A0A932CGQ7-F1
#
_entry.id   AF-A0A932CGQ7-F1
#
_cell.length_a   1.000
_cell.length_b   1.000
_cell.length_c   1.000
_cell.angle_alpha   90.00
_cell.angle_beta   90.00
_cell.angle_gamma   90.00
#
_symmetry.space_group_name_H-M   'P 1'
#
loop_
_entity.id
_entity.type
_entity.pdbx_description
1 polymer ?
#
loop_
_entity_poly.entity_id
_entity_poly.type
_entity_poly.pdbx_seq_one_letter_code
_entity_poly.pdbx_strand_id
1 'polypeptide(L)'
;MGLIRPTGLKRKAGAATGPGQTDRLVRFMVDVMNRRRVLPSQLAAQLGVSHATVGRWLAGKDLPNTGSCRRLAEFSGETVTRVLRLAGHLPPAEAPAPDYPDFREYARSKYPDELDEDLISLIEDLIERRRQRRYTISHQGMP
;
A
#
# COMPACT_ATOMS: atom_id res chain seq x y z
N MET A 1 -30.71 -4.46 -31.14
CA MET A 1 -31.00 -5.26 -29.93
C MET A 1 -30.11 -6.48 -29.95
N GLY A 2 -29.09 -6.54 -29.10
CA GLY A 2 -28.14 -7.67 -29.03
C GLY A 2 -27.04 -7.37 -28.04
N LEU A 3 -27.27 -7.76 -26.78
CA LEU A 3 -26.45 -7.44 -25.61
C LEU A 3 -25.02 -8.00 -25.71
N ILE A 4 -24.04 -7.14 -25.46
CA ILE A 4 -22.67 -7.53 -25.12
C ILE A 4 -22.68 -8.07 -23.69
N ARG A 5 -22.31 -9.35 -23.53
CA ARG A 5 -21.98 -9.96 -22.23
C ARG A 5 -20.62 -9.41 -21.76
N PRO A 6 -20.50 -8.81 -20.57
CA PRO A 6 -19.18 -8.62 -19.99
C PRO A 6 -18.70 -9.93 -19.34
N THR A 7 -17.55 -10.35 -19.80
CA THR A 7 -16.73 -11.47 -19.39
C THR A 7 -16.36 -11.40 -17.90
N GLY A 8 -16.52 -12.53 -17.22
CA GLY A 8 -16.18 -12.71 -15.81
C GLY A 8 -14.69 -12.55 -15.56
N LEU A 9 -14.33 -11.49 -14.84
CA LEU A 9 -13.04 -11.37 -14.20
C LEU A 9 -13.03 -12.29 -12.96
N LYS A 10 -12.33 -13.42 -13.07
CA LYS A 10 -12.11 -14.34 -11.95
C LYS A 10 -11.42 -13.58 -10.80
N ARG A 11 -12.12 -13.44 -9.68
CA ARG A 11 -11.54 -12.97 -8.42
C ARG A 11 -10.56 -14.03 -7.92
N LYS A 12 -9.26 -13.72 -7.89
CA LYS A 12 -8.34 -14.45 -7.02
C LYS A 12 -8.55 -13.95 -5.59
N ALA A 13 -8.65 -14.92 -4.67
CA ALA A 13 -8.67 -14.76 -3.21
C ALA A 13 -7.63 -13.72 -2.77
N GLY A 14 -7.97 -12.73 -1.95
CA GLY A 14 -8.57 -12.93 -0.64
C GLY A 14 -7.47 -13.13 0.40
N ALA A 15 -6.49 -12.22 0.45
CA ALA A 15 -5.71 -12.01 1.66
C ALA A 15 -6.72 -11.56 2.71
N ALA A 16 -6.80 -12.27 3.84
CA ALA A 16 -7.72 -11.96 4.91
C ALA A 16 -7.38 -10.57 5.48
N THR A 17 -8.06 -9.55 4.96
CA THR A 17 -8.08 -8.20 5.52
C THR A 17 -8.63 -8.32 6.93
N GLY A 18 -7.77 -8.14 7.93
CA GLY A 18 -8.17 -8.22 9.33
C GLY A 18 -9.28 -7.20 9.65
N PRO A 19 -10.16 -7.47 10.63
CA PRO A 19 -11.32 -6.61 10.94
C PRO A 19 -10.94 -5.13 11.13
N GLY A 20 -9.79 -4.86 11.74
CA GLY A 20 -9.31 -3.49 11.94
C GLY A 20 -8.86 -2.73 10.68
N GLN A 21 -8.66 -3.40 9.53
CA GLN A 21 -8.28 -2.74 8.28
C GLN A 21 -9.49 -2.21 7.52
N THR A 22 -10.59 -2.95 7.52
CA THR A 22 -11.89 -2.47 7.00
C THR A 22 -12.36 -1.24 7.78
N ASP A 23 -12.23 -1.25 9.12
CA ASP A 23 -12.59 -0.10 9.96
C ASP A 23 -11.78 1.16 9.63
N ARG A 24 -10.49 1.00 9.32
CA ARG A 24 -9.63 2.12 8.89
C ARG A 24 -10.08 2.69 7.56
N LEU A 25 -10.51 1.85 6.61
CA LEU A 25 -11.07 2.31 5.34
C LEU A 25 -12.40 3.06 5.54
N VAL A 26 -13.30 2.52 6.37
CA VAL A 26 -14.59 3.17 6.69
C VAL A 26 -14.35 4.54 7.29
N ARG A 27 -13.48 4.63 8.31
CA ARG A 27 -13.10 5.90 8.93
C ARG A 27 -12.52 6.87 7.91
N PHE A 28 -11.62 6.40 7.05
CA PHE A 28 -11.07 7.21 5.96
C PHE A 28 -12.16 7.76 5.04
N MET A 29 -13.11 6.94 4.62
CA MET A 29 -14.20 7.37 3.74
C MET A 29 -15.09 8.42 4.43
N VAL A 30 -15.45 8.21 5.70
CA VAL A 30 -16.21 9.18 6.50
C VAL A 30 -15.46 10.50 6.63
N ASP A 31 -14.16 10.46 6.92
CA ASP A 31 -13.32 11.66 7.03
C ASP A 31 -13.23 12.42 5.69
N VAL A 32 -13.11 11.71 4.57
CA VAL A 32 -13.13 12.32 3.23
C VAL A 32 -14.49 12.97 2.94
N MET A 33 -15.59 12.28 3.25
CA MET A 33 -16.94 12.81 3.07
C MET A 33 -17.18 14.07 3.90
N ASN A 34 -16.74 14.08 5.15
CA ASN A 34 -16.86 15.23 6.04
C ASN A 34 -16.05 16.42 5.54
N ARG A 35 -14.77 16.19 5.17
CA ARG A 35 -13.89 17.25 4.64
C ARG A 35 -14.43 17.87 3.35
N ARG A 36 -15.06 17.06 2.48
CA ARG A 36 -15.61 17.51 1.20
C ARG A 36 -17.09 17.88 1.26
N ARG A 37 -17.73 17.74 2.43
CA ARG A 37 -19.17 17.98 2.66
C ARG A 37 -20.07 17.24 1.66
N VAL A 38 -19.76 15.97 1.40
CA VAL A 38 -20.53 15.13 0.48
C VAL A 38 -21.26 13.99 1.19
N LEU A 39 -22.46 13.67 0.69
CA LEU A 39 -23.25 12.53 1.16
C LEU A 39 -22.80 11.21 0.48
N PRO A 40 -23.13 10.02 1.04
CA PRO A 40 -22.77 8.73 0.42
C PRO A 40 -23.25 8.58 -1.03
N SER A 41 -24.44 9.12 -1.34
CA SER A 41 -25.03 9.12 -2.69
C SER A 41 -24.23 9.99 -3.66
N GLN A 42 -23.79 11.16 -3.22
CA GLN A 42 -22.94 12.05 -4.01
C GLN A 42 -21.56 11.44 -4.22
N LEU A 43 -20.97 10.84 -3.18
CA LEU A 43 -19.71 10.10 -3.31
C LEU A 43 -19.86 8.96 -4.33
N ALA A 44 -20.95 8.20 -4.29
CA ALA A 44 -21.21 7.15 -5.27
C ALA A 44 -21.27 7.69 -6.70
N ALA A 45 -21.97 8.80 -6.92
CA ALA A 45 -22.05 9.46 -8.22
C ALA A 45 -20.67 9.94 -8.71
N GLN A 46 -19.89 10.60 -7.85
CA GLN A 46 -18.53 11.07 -8.17
C GLN A 46 -17.57 9.93 -8.48
N LEU A 47 -17.70 8.82 -7.76
CA LEU A 47 -16.89 7.62 -7.99
C LEU A 47 -17.42 6.78 -9.15
N GLY A 48 -18.58 7.09 -9.76
CA GLY A 48 -19.17 6.27 -10.83
C GLY A 48 -19.50 4.84 -10.38
N VAL A 49 -20.00 4.68 -9.16
CA VAL A 49 -20.47 3.39 -8.59
C VAL A 49 -21.88 3.54 -8.04
N SER A 50 -22.57 2.42 -7.81
CA SER A 50 -23.93 2.47 -7.23
C SER A 50 -23.91 2.85 -5.75
N HIS A 51 -24.98 3.51 -5.30
CA HIS A 51 -25.16 3.88 -3.89
C HIS A 51 -25.07 2.65 -2.95
N ALA A 52 -25.64 1.51 -3.37
CA ALA A 52 -25.58 0.26 -2.61
C ALA A 52 -24.14 -0.27 -2.43
N THR A 53 -23.23 0.03 -3.38
CA THR A 53 -21.83 -0.36 -3.28
C THR A 53 -21.09 0.48 -2.24
N VAL A 54 -21.26 1.80 -2.27
CA VAL A 54 -20.70 2.69 -1.23
C VAL A 54 -21.26 2.36 0.15
N GLY A 55 -22.57 2.07 0.25
CA GLY A 55 -23.19 1.65 1.50
C GLY A 55 -22.60 0.35 2.07
N ARG A 56 -22.27 -0.63 1.21
CA ARG A 56 -21.58 -1.86 1.64
C ARG A 56 -20.16 -1.60 2.13
N TRP A 57 -19.42 -0.69 1.48
CA TRP A 57 -18.08 -0.30 1.94
C TRP A 57 -18.14 0.40 3.30
N LEU A 58 -19.05 1.35 3.48
CA LEU A 58 -19.22 2.07 4.76
C LEU A 58 -19.69 1.17 5.90
N ALA A 59 -20.45 0.11 5.59
CA ALA A 59 -20.84 -0.91 6.56
C ALA A 59 -19.77 -1.98 6.79
N GLY A 60 -18.60 -1.87 6.13
CA GLY A 60 -17.52 -2.85 6.22
C GLY A 60 -17.84 -4.23 5.64
N LYS A 61 -18.90 -4.36 4.83
CA LYS A 61 -19.36 -5.63 4.26
C LYS A 61 -18.63 -6.02 2.96
N ASP A 62 -17.95 -5.06 2.33
CA ASP A 62 -17.24 -5.25 1.07
C ASP A 62 -16.08 -4.24 0.97
N LEU A 63 -15.13 -4.48 0.08
CA LEU A 63 -13.98 -3.62 -0.15
C LEU A 63 -13.97 -3.06 -1.58
N PRO A 64 -13.54 -1.80 -1.79
CA PRO A 64 -13.38 -1.25 -3.12
C PRO A 64 -12.28 -2.02 -3.85
N ASN A 65 -12.48 -2.30 -5.14
CA ASN A 65 -11.41 -2.85 -5.98
C ASN A 65 -10.34 -1.79 -6.30
N THR A 66 -9.25 -2.19 -6.96
CA THR A 66 -8.13 -1.30 -7.31
C THR A 66 -8.54 -0.09 -8.15
N GLY A 67 -9.48 -0.25 -9.09
CA GLY A 67 -10.00 0.84 -9.92
C GLY A 67 -10.86 1.84 -9.13
N SER A 68 -11.64 1.37 -8.16
CA SER A 68 -12.37 2.23 -7.22
C SER A 68 -11.43 2.90 -6.22
N CYS A 69 -10.35 2.23 -5.81
CA CYS A 69 -9.32 2.83 -4.95
C CYS A 69 -8.60 4.00 -5.64
N ARG A 70 -8.32 3.88 -6.95
CA ARG A 70 -7.73 4.98 -7.73
C ARG A 70 -8.65 6.20 -7.78
N ARG A 71 -9.93 5.98 -8.09
CA ARG A 71 -10.96 7.04 -8.08
C ARG A 71 -11.13 7.66 -6.70
N LEU A 72 -11.09 6.85 -5.63
CA LEU A 72 -11.11 7.33 -4.25
C LEU A 72 -9.89 8.20 -3.94
N ALA A 73 -8.70 7.81 -4.39
CA ALA A 73 -7.47 8.57 -4.17
C ALA A 73 -7.50 9.93 -4.88
N GLU A 74 -7.93 9.95 -6.16
CA GLU A 74 -8.18 11.17 -6.94
C GLU A 74 -9.22 12.05 -6.25
N PHE A 75 -10.36 11.46 -5.87
CA PHE A 75 -11.44 12.18 -5.20
C PHE A 75 -11.01 12.66 -3.81
N SER A 76 -10.14 11.99 -3.08
CA SER A 76 -9.72 12.43 -1.74
C SER A 76 -8.54 13.41 -1.76
N GLY A 77 -7.73 13.40 -2.82
CA GLY A 77 -6.44 14.08 -2.87
C GLY A 77 -5.34 13.30 -2.12
N GLU A 78 -5.46 11.97 -2.04
CA GLU A 78 -4.48 11.10 -1.38
C GLU A 78 -3.70 10.30 -2.40
N THR A 79 -2.59 9.68 -1.99
CA THR A 79 -1.88 8.76 -2.88
C THR A 79 -2.66 7.47 -3.06
N VAL A 80 -2.66 6.95 -4.30
CA VAL A 80 -3.31 5.67 -4.61
C VAL A 80 -2.76 4.53 -3.75
N THR A 81 -1.47 4.55 -3.43
CA THR A 81 -0.80 3.59 -2.55
C THR A 81 -1.42 3.57 -1.16
N ARG A 82 -1.73 4.73 -0.58
CA ARG A 82 -2.37 4.82 0.75
C ARG A 82 -3.76 4.19 0.72
N VAL A 83 -4.58 4.53 -0.27
CA VAL A 83 -5.95 4.01 -0.38
C VAL A 83 -5.95 2.50 -0.64
N LEU A 84 -5.05 2.00 -1.50
CA LEU A 84 -4.87 0.58 -1.75
C LEU A 84 -4.46 -0.19 -0.48
N ARG A 85 -3.57 0.38 0.34
CA ARG A 85 -3.23 -0.20 1.66
C ARG A 85 -4.42 -0.21 2.60
N LEU A 86 -5.21 0.86 2.67
CA LEU A 86 -6.41 0.90 3.50
C LEU A 86 -7.44 -0.15 3.07
N ALA A 87 -7.58 -0.38 1.76
CA ALA A 87 -8.48 -1.39 1.20
C ALA A 87 -7.91 -2.82 1.18
N GLY A 88 -6.68 -3.04 1.67
CA GLY A 88 -6.07 -4.38 1.77
C GLY A 88 -5.45 -4.91 0.48
N HIS A 89 -5.29 -4.08 -0.56
CA HIS A 89 -4.66 -4.49 -1.83
C HIS A 89 -3.13 -4.45 -1.79
N LEU A 90 -2.56 -3.78 -0.79
CA LEU A 90 -1.13 -3.68 -0.58
C LEU A 90 -0.80 -4.03 0.87
N PRO A 91 0.39 -4.62 1.13
CA PRO A 91 0.86 -4.82 2.49
C PRO A 91 0.91 -3.48 3.22
N PRO A 92 0.78 -3.48 4.57
CA PRO A 92 1.06 -2.30 5.38
C PRO A 92 2.36 -1.65 4.92
N ALA A 93 2.47 -0.33 5.02
CA ALA A 93 3.77 0.31 4.85
C ALA A 93 4.74 -0.49 5.70
N GLU A 94 5.82 -0.98 5.07
CA GLU A 94 6.89 -1.68 5.76
C GLU A 94 7.15 -0.83 6.99
N ALA A 95 6.89 -1.39 8.17
CA ALA A 95 7.20 -0.69 9.41
C ALA A 95 8.64 -0.21 9.24
N PRO A 96 9.00 1.00 9.74
CA PRO A 96 10.41 1.36 9.79
C PRO A 96 11.13 0.11 10.28
N ALA A 97 12.11 -0.35 9.50
CA ALA A 97 12.82 -1.58 9.82
C ALA A 97 13.12 -1.52 11.32
N PRO A 98 12.94 -2.63 12.07
CA PRO A 98 13.36 -2.67 13.47
C PRO A 98 14.64 -1.89 13.61
N ASP A 99 14.78 -1.09 14.67
CA ASP A 99 15.96 -0.26 14.92
C ASP A 99 17.15 -1.21 15.11
N TYR A 100 17.63 -1.71 13.98
CA TYR A 100 18.69 -2.66 13.88
C TYR A 100 19.92 -1.82 14.08
N PRO A 101 20.83 -2.25 14.97
CA PRO A 101 22.10 -1.58 15.11
C PRO A 101 22.75 -1.46 13.73
N ASP A 102 23.55 -0.42 13.57
CA ASP A 102 24.34 -0.26 12.35
C ASP A 102 25.10 -1.57 12.05
N PHE A 103 25.34 -1.86 10.78
CA PHE A 103 25.98 -3.12 10.38
C PHE A 103 27.25 -3.40 11.18
N ARG A 104 28.07 -2.38 11.46
CA ARG A 104 29.29 -2.52 12.26
C ARG A 104 28.99 -2.95 13.69
N GLU A 105 28.00 -2.34 14.32
CA GLU A 105 27.59 -2.64 15.69
C GLU A 105 27.00 -4.07 15.78
N TYR A 106 26.19 -4.46 14.79
CA TYR A 106 25.68 -5.83 14.69
C TYR A 106 26.81 -6.85 14.52
N ALA A 107 27.75 -6.60 13.60
CA ALA A 107 28.85 -7.51 13.29
C ALA A 107 29.76 -7.72 14.51
N ARG A 108 30.12 -6.64 15.21
CA ARG A 108 30.94 -6.71 16.43
C ARG A 108 30.25 -7.46 17.57
N SER A 109 28.94 -7.24 17.74
CA SER A 109 28.16 -7.90 18.78
C SER A 109 27.98 -9.40 18.51
N LYS A 110 27.75 -9.76 17.25
CA LYS A 110 27.36 -11.14 16.89
C LYS A 110 28.55 -12.04 16.53
N TYR A 111 29.63 -11.47 16.00
CA TYR A 111 30.77 -12.20 15.45
C TYR A 111 32.11 -11.58 15.90
N PRO A 112 32.34 -11.39 17.21
CA PRO A 112 33.53 -10.69 17.71
C PRO A 112 34.86 -11.38 17.33
N ASP A 113 34.85 -12.71 17.18
CA ASP A 113 36.06 -13.52 16.93
C ASP A 113 36.21 -13.94 15.46
N GLU A 114 35.18 -13.71 14.62
CA GLU A 114 35.15 -14.16 13.23
C GLU A 114 35.27 -13.00 12.23
N LEU A 115 34.84 -11.80 12.63
CA LEU A 115 34.88 -10.60 11.80
C LEU A 115 35.78 -9.55 12.43
N ASP A 116 36.98 -9.38 11.88
CA ASP A 116 37.85 -8.27 12.22
C ASP A 116 37.41 -6.95 11.55
N GLU A 117 38.02 -5.84 11.97
CA GLU A 117 37.65 -4.50 11.48
C GLU A 117 37.84 -4.33 9.96
N ASP A 118 38.83 -5.02 9.38
CA ASP A 118 39.13 -4.96 7.95
C ASP A 118 38.04 -5.70 7.15
N LEU A 119 37.63 -6.88 7.62
CA LEU A 119 36.58 -7.68 7.01
C LEU A 119 35.19 -7.02 7.16
N ILE A 120 34.91 -6.43 8.33
CA ILE A 120 33.70 -5.62 8.55
C ILE A 120 33.66 -4.46 7.55
N SER A 121 34.76 -3.72 7.42
CA SER A 121 34.84 -2.59 6.49
C SER A 121 34.66 -3.04 5.03
N LEU A 122 35.26 -4.17 4.64
CA LEU A 122 35.09 -4.72 3.29
C LEU A 122 33.64 -5.10 3.00
N ILE A 123 32.96 -5.76 3.95
CA ILE A 123 31.57 -6.18 3.77
C ILE A 123 30.64 -4.96 3.69
N GLU A 124 30.86 -3.95 4.54
CA GLU A 124 30.11 -2.69 4.50
C GLU A 124 30.23 -1.99 3.15
N ASP A 125 31.45 -1.88 2.63
CA ASP A 125 31.74 -1.35 1.29
C ASP A 125 31.00 -2.12 0.20
N LEU A 126 30.97 -3.46 0.28
CA LEU A 126 30.29 -4.31 -0.69
C LEU A 126 28.77 -4.13 -0.63
N ILE A 127 28.20 -4.01 0.56
CA ILE A 127 26.77 -3.73 0.77
C ILE A 127 26.42 -2.38 0.12
N GLU A 128 27.22 -1.35 0.40
CA GLU A 128 26.96 0.01 -0.06
C GLU A 128 27.09 0.13 -1.59
N ARG A 129 28.14 -0.43 -2.18
CA ARG A 129 28.30 -0.51 -3.65
C ARG A 129 27.14 -1.23 -4.31
N ARG A 130 26.60 -2.30 -3.68
CA ARG A 130 25.43 -3.02 -4.22
C ARG A 130 24.15 -2.19 -4.13
N ARG A 131 23.96 -1.39 -3.08
CA ARG A 131 22.83 -0.47 -2.94
C ARG A 131 22.87 0.61 -4.02
N GLN A 132 24.03 1.23 -4.24
CA GLN A 132 24.22 2.26 -5.26
C GLN A 132 23.93 1.73 -6.68
N ARG A 133 24.39 0.51 -7.00
CA ARG A 133 24.08 -0.13 -8.28
C ARG A 133 22.58 -0.39 -8.48
N ARG A 134 21.85 -0.73 -7.42
CA ARG A 134 20.38 -0.90 -7.49
C ARG A 134 19.68 0.44 -7.68
N TYR A 135 20.17 1.50 -7.06
CA TYR A 135 19.61 2.84 -7.19
C TYR A 135 19.78 3.41 -8.61
N THR A 136 20.96 3.23 -9.22
CA THR A 136 21.23 3.70 -10.59
C THR A 136 20.40 2.97 -11.65
N ILE A 137 20.18 1.66 -11.50
CA ILE A 137 19.29 0.87 -12.39
C ILE A 137 17.82 1.32 -12.24
N SER A 138 17.40 1.72 -11.04
CA SER A 138 16.03 2.17 -10.77
C SER A 138 15.75 3.59 -11.28
N HIS A 139 16.78 4.41 -11.56
CA HIS A 139 16.66 5.79 -12.04
C HIS A 139 16.97 5.98 -13.54
N GLN A 140 17.49 4.96 -14.25
CA GLN A 140 17.70 5.01 -15.71
C GLN A 140 16.49 4.52 -16.54
N GLY A 141 15.28 4.59 -15.97
CA GLY A 141 14.03 4.14 -16.61
C GLY A 141 12.94 5.21 -16.69
N MET A 142 13.26 6.49 -16.53
CA MET A 142 12.33 7.59 -16.86
C MET A 142 12.88 8.43 -18.02
N PRO A 143 12.08 8.66 -19.08
CA PRO A 143 12.47 9.47 -20.23
C PRO A 143 12.68 10.94 -19.85
#